data_AF-A0A3D5E0V1-F1
#
_entry.id   AF-A0A3D5E0V1-F1
#
_cell.length_a   1.000
_cell.length_b   1.000
_cell.length_c   1.000
_cell.angle_alpha   90.00
_cell.angle_beta   90.00
_cell.angle_gamma   90.00
#
_symmetry.space_group_name_H-M   'P 1'
#
loop_
_entity.id
_entity.type
_entity.pdbx_description
1 polymer ?
#
loop_
_entity_poly.entity_id
_entity_poly.type
_entity_poly.pdbx_seq_one_letter_code
_entity_poly.pdbx_strand_id
1 'polypeptide(L)'
;MTPRHCLPPLRSELVALLAGLLADEWMLPTACPGWSVHGVASHLLGVELGNVSGRRDHWRLNPGEGEDADTWLNAFNRQWVGAARQPAVAHVEADSTPAG
;
A
#
# COMPACT_ATOMS: atom_id res chain seq x y z
N MET A 1 20.99 3.98 -20.29
CA MET A 1 20.45 4.39 -18.97
C MET A 1 20.14 3.14 -18.17
N THR A 2 20.67 3.00 -16.96
CA THR A 2 20.37 1.84 -16.10
C THR A 2 19.08 2.09 -15.29
N PRO A 3 18.34 1.05 -14.89
CA PRO A 3 17.05 1.19 -14.18
C PRO A 3 17.10 2.10 -12.95
N ARG A 4 18.25 2.13 -12.26
CA ARG A 4 18.48 2.95 -11.06
C ARG A 4 18.39 4.45 -11.33
N HIS A 5 18.75 4.91 -12.53
CA HIS A 5 18.71 6.33 -12.90
C HIS A 5 17.31 6.78 -13.32
N CYS A 6 16.47 5.86 -13.80
CA CYS A 6 15.09 6.15 -14.18
C CYS A 6 14.13 6.09 -12.98
N LEU A 7 14.52 5.44 -11.88
CA LEU A 7 13.64 5.23 -10.74
C LEU A 7 13.21 6.54 -10.06
N PRO A 8 14.10 7.53 -9.78
CA PRO A 8 13.66 8.81 -9.22
C PRO A 8 12.64 9.56 -10.08
N PRO A 9 12.89 9.84 -11.39
CA PRO A 9 11.90 10.54 -12.20
C PRO A 9 10.60 9.74 -12.38
N LEU A 10 10.67 8.41 -12.54
CA LEU A 10 9.48 7.57 -12.59
C LEU A 10 8.62 7.67 -11.32
N ARG A 11 9.26 7.69 -10.14
CA ARG A 11 8.55 7.86 -8.87
C ARG A 11 7.89 9.24 -8.77
N SER A 12 8.58 10.29 -9.22
CA SER A 12 8.01 11.64 -9.25
C SER A 12 6.77 11.72 -10.15
N GLU A 13 6.83 11.15 -11.36
CA GLU A 13 5.68 11.11 -12.28
C GLU A 13 4.51 10.30 -11.72
N LEU A 14 4.80 9.14 -11.10
CA LEU A 14 3.76 8.33 -10.46
C LEU A 14 3.08 9.10 -9.31
N VAL A 15 3.85 9.79 -8.46
CA VAL A 15 3.28 10.60 -7.36
C VAL A 15 2.45 11.75 -7.91
N ALA A 16 2.92 12.43 -8.95
CA ALA A 16 2.18 13.52 -9.60
C ALA A 16 0.85 13.03 -10.20
N LEU A 17 0.86 11.87 -10.87
CA LEU A 17 -0.34 11.23 -11.39
C LEU A 17 -1.34 10.90 -10.28
N LEU A 18 -0.89 10.22 -9.22
CA LEU A 18 -1.77 9.81 -8.12
C LEU A 18 -2.33 11.00 -7.34
N ALA A 19 -1.54 12.06 -7.16
CA ALA A 19 -1.97 13.29 -6.49
C ALA A 19 -3.00 14.09 -7.29
N GLY A 20 -3.09 13.88 -8.61
CA GLY A 20 -4.07 14.50 -9.48
C GLY A 20 -5.43 13.81 -9.54
N LEU A 21 -5.57 12.63 -8.93
CA LEU A 21 -6.81 11.85 -8.98
C LEU A 21 -7.90 12.43 -8.06
N LEU A 22 -9.11 12.51 -8.59
CA LEU A 22 -10.33 12.77 -7.81
C LEU A 22 -10.66 11.57 -6.92
N ALA A 23 -11.44 11.83 -5.86
CA ALA A 23 -11.84 10.80 -4.90
C ALA A 23 -12.48 9.56 -5.57
N ASP A 24 -13.36 9.75 -6.55
CA ASP A 24 -14.03 8.64 -7.25
C ASP A 24 -13.11 7.88 -8.21
N GLU A 25 -12.05 8.53 -8.71
CA GLU A 25 -11.10 7.91 -9.64
C GLU A 25 -10.25 6.83 -8.95
N TRP A 26 -10.07 6.93 -7.64
CA TRP A 26 -9.44 5.89 -6.82
C TRP A 26 -10.19 4.55 -6.87
N MET A 27 -11.49 4.59 -7.17
CA MET A 27 -12.35 3.40 -7.23
C MET A 27 -12.46 2.80 -8.64
N LEU A 28 -11.91 3.46 -9.66
CA LEU A 28 -11.95 2.96 -11.03
C LEU A 28 -11.22 1.61 -11.17
N PRO A 29 -11.73 0.67 -11.98
CA PRO A 29 -11.06 -0.59 -12.26
C PRO A 29 -9.77 -0.36 -13.05
N THR A 30 -8.84 -1.29 -12.94
CA THR A 30 -7.55 -1.26 -13.66
C THR A 30 -7.42 -2.46 -14.59
N ALA A 31 -6.34 -2.50 -15.37
CA ALA A 31 -5.96 -3.69 -16.13
C ALA A 31 -5.63 -4.90 -15.24
N CYS A 32 -5.36 -4.69 -13.94
CA CYS A 32 -5.20 -5.76 -12.96
C CYS A 32 -6.59 -6.24 -12.50
N PRO A 33 -7.01 -7.47 -12.85
CA PRO A 33 -8.37 -7.94 -12.56
C PRO A 33 -8.69 -7.89 -11.06
N GLY A 34 -9.84 -7.30 -10.71
CA GLY A 34 -10.32 -7.17 -9.33
C GLY A 34 -9.66 -6.05 -8.51
N TRP A 35 -8.80 -5.24 -9.13
CA TRP A 35 -8.07 -4.17 -8.45
C TRP A 35 -8.48 -2.81 -9.00
N SER A 36 -8.92 -1.94 -8.10
CA SER A 36 -9.08 -0.52 -8.38
C SER A 36 -7.74 0.21 -8.41
N VAL A 37 -7.74 1.47 -8.83
CA VAL A 37 -6.55 2.35 -8.74
C VAL A 37 -6.02 2.40 -7.32
N HIS A 38 -6.90 2.51 -6.31
CA HIS A 38 -6.55 2.43 -4.90
C HIS A 38 -5.86 1.11 -4.54
N GLY A 39 -6.36 -0.02 -5.06
CA GLY A 39 -5.75 -1.32 -4.83
C GLY A 39 -4.32 -1.41 -5.37
N VAL A 40 -4.11 -0.95 -6.61
CA VAL A 40 -2.78 -0.95 -7.23
C VAL A 40 -1.82 -0.03 -6.49
N ALA A 41 -2.23 1.20 -6.16
CA ALA A 41 -1.40 2.14 -5.41
C ALA A 41 -1.05 1.63 -4.01
N SER A 42 -2.02 1.03 -3.30
CA SER A 42 -1.81 0.43 -1.98
C SER A 42 -0.78 -0.68 -2.02
N HIS A 43 -0.81 -1.53 -3.05
CA HIS A 43 0.17 -2.59 -3.23
C HIS A 43 1.58 -2.05 -3.49
N LEU A 44 1.73 -1.07 -4.38
CA LEU A 44 3.02 -0.44 -4.65
C LEU A 44 3.61 0.18 -3.38
N LEU A 45 2.79 0.88 -2.60
CA LEU A 45 3.20 1.44 -1.32
C LEU A 45 3.56 0.36 -0.30
N GLY A 46 2.78 -0.71 -0.20
CA GLY A 46 3.02 -1.82 0.73
C GLY A 46 4.35 -2.52 0.50
N VAL A 47 4.73 -2.75 -0.76
CA VAL A 47 6.03 -3.33 -1.12
C VAL A 47 7.18 -2.41 -0.69
N GLU A 48 7.06 -1.12 -0.95
CA GLU A 48 8.07 -0.14 -0.56
C GLU A 48 8.19 -0.02 0.97
N LEU A 49 7.07 0.00 1.69
CA LEU A 49 7.06 -0.01 3.15
C LEU A 49 7.70 -1.27 3.71
N GLY A 50 7.38 -2.45 3.17
CA GLY A 50 8.04 -3.70 3.57
C GLY A 50 9.56 -3.66 3.37
N ASN A 51 10.01 -3.13 2.23
CA ASN A 51 11.44 -2.94 1.94
C ASN A 51 12.10 -1.97 2.92
N VAL A 52 11.46 -0.85 3.24
CA VAL A 52 11.97 0.12 4.21
C VAL A 52 12.02 -0.49 5.60
N SER A 53 10.94 -1.11 6.08
CA SER A 53 10.88 -1.76 7.40
C SER A 53 11.92 -2.86 7.53
N GLY A 54 12.15 -3.66 6.50
CA GLY A 54 13.19 -4.71 6.53
C GLY A 54 14.61 -4.15 6.60
N ARG A 55 14.90 -3.06 5.88
CA ARG A 55 16.24 -2.46 5.83
C ARG A 55 16.54 -1.54 7.01
N ARG A 56 15.56 -0.73 7.41
CA ARG A 56 15.70 0.29 8.46
C ARG A 56 15.43 -0.29 9.84
N ASP A 57 14.37 -1.08 9.97
CA ASP A 57 13.85 -1.54 11.26
C ASP A 57 14.16 -3.03 11.52
N HIS A 58 14.92 -3.66 10.62
CA HIS A 58 15.32 -5.07 10.68
C HIS A 58 14.16 -6.06 10.80
N TRP A 59 12.98 -5.66 10.33
CA TRP A 59 11.80 -6.53 10.35
C TRP A 59 11.96 -7.68 9.35
N ARG A 60 11.70 -8.91 9.78
CA ARG A 60 11.85 -10.11 8.94
C ARG A 60 10.49 -10.61 8.50
N LEU A 61 10.22 -10.42 7.22
CA LEU A 61 9.05 -10.93 6.52
C LEU A 61 9.49 -12.15 5.71
N ASN A 62 9.11 -13.35 6.16
CA ASN A 62 9.41 -14.60 5.45
C ASN A 62 8.20 -15.55 5.52
N PRO A 63 8.02 -16.43 4.52
CA PRO A 63 7.09 -17.54 4.62
C PRO A 63 7.43 -18.45 5.82
N GLY A 64 6.43 -19.15 6.32
CA GLY A 64 6.63 -20.21 7.32
C GLY A 64 7.50 -21.35 6.78
N GLU A 65 8.01 -22.19 7.67
CA GLU A 65 8.77 -23.37 7.27
C GLU A 65 7.92 -24.29 6.38
N GLY A 66 8.41 -24.62 5.19
CA GLY A 66 7.71 -25.46 4.21
C GLY A 66 6.55 -24.76 3.48
N GLU A 67 6.28 -23.48 3.77
CA GLU A 67 5.27 -22.71 3.03
C GLU A 67 5.82 -22.26 1.67
N ASP A 68 4.96 -22.33 0.65
CA ASP A 68 5.28 -21.84 -0.68
C ASP A 68 5.43 -20.31 -0.68
N ALA A 69 6.60 -19.82 -1.08
CA ALA A 69 6.96 -18.42 -0.98
C ALA A 69 6.06 -17.52 -1.84
N ASP A 70 5.66 -17.97 -3.03
CA ASP A 70 4.80 -17.21 -3.94
C ASP A 70 3.38 -17.11 -3.38
N THR A 71 2.85 -18.21 -2.86
CA THR A 71 1.53 -18.26 -2.23
C THR A 71 1.47 -17.34 -1.01
N TRP A 72 2.48 -17.43 -0.14
CA TRP A 72 2.60 -16.57 1.04
C TRP A 72 2.71 -15.09 0.67
N LEU A 73 3.59 -14.74 -0.26
CA LEU A 73 3.82 -13.35 -0.67
C LEU A 73 2.55 -12.75 -1.30
N ASN A 74 1.85 -13.52 -2.13
CA ASN A 74 0.58 -13.11 -2.71
C ASN A 74 -0.51 -12.92 -1.64
N ALA A 75 -0.57 -13.79 -0.63
CA ALA A 75 -1.51 -13.65 0.48
C ALA A 75 -1.20 -12.39 1.33
N PHE A 76 0.07 -12.18 1.66
CA PHE A 76 0.53 -11.00 2.38
C PHE A 76 0.19 -9.70 1.64
N ASN A 77 0.47 -9.64 0.34
CA ASN A 77 0.13 -8.48 -0.50
C ASN A 77 -1.38 -8.23 -0.55
N ARG A 78 -2.20 -9.29 -0.65
CA ARG A 78 -3.67 -9.16 -0.61
C ARG A 78 -4.17 -8.65 0.73
N GLN A 79 -3.58 -9.08 1.85
CA GLN A 79 -3.96 -8.62 3.18
C GLN A 79 -3.75 -7.12 3.33
N TRP A 80 -2.60 -6.61 2.90
CA TRP A 80 -2.31 -5.17 2.95
C TRP A 80 -3.26 -4.35 2.08
N VAL A 81 -3.51 -4.78 0.84
CA VAL A 81 -4.47 -4.11 -0.06
C VAL A 81 -5.87 -4.12 0.53
N GLY A 82 -6.29 -5.23 1.15
CA GLY A 82 -7.57 -5.33 1.85
C GLY A 82 -7.68 -4.39 3.04
N ALA A 83 -6.62 -4.29 3.86
CA ALA A 83 -6.57 -3.37 4.99
C ALA A 83 -6.63 -1.90 4.55
N ALA A 84 -5.93 -1.54 3.48
CA ALA A 84 -5.90 -0.18 2.95
C ALA A 84 -7.26 0.27 2.36
N ARG A 85 -8.13 -0.66 1.93
CA ARG A 85 -9.47 -0.32 1.41
C ARG A 85 -10.44 0.19 2.47
N GLN A 86 -10.15 -0.05 3.76
CA GLN A 86 -10.98 0.49 4.83
C GLN A 86 -10.73 2.00 4.91
N PRO A 87 -11.77 2.84 5.03
CA PRO A 87 -11.55 4.24 5.35
C PRO A 87 -10.70 4.30 6.63
N ALA A 88 -9.66 5.13 6.63
CA ALA A 88 -8.91 5.40 7.84
C ALA A 88 -9.94 5.70 8.93
N VAL A 89 -9.95 4.90 10.00
CA VAL A 89 -10.72 5.25 11.20
C VAL A 89 -10.23 6.63 11.56
N ALA A 90 -11.07 7.64 11.33
CA ALA A 90 -10.86 8.94 11.92
C ALA A 90 -10.71 8.65 13.41
N HIS A 91 -9.57 9.00 14.00
CA HIS A 91 -9.46 9.04 15.44
C HIS A 91 -10.63 9.90 15.93
N VAL A 92 -11.69 9.25 16.42
CA VAL A 92 -12.76 9.91 17.15
C VAL A 92 -12.09 10.30 18.45
N GLU A 93 -11.61 11.54 18.50
CA GLU A 93 -11.28 12.19 19.76
C GLU A 93 -12.60 12.24 20.54
N ALA A 94 -12.76 11.33 21.49
CA ALA A 94 -13.91 11.31 22.37
C ALA A 94 -13.84 12.57 23.23
N ASP A 95 -14.58 13.60 22.81
CA ASP A 95 -14.82 14.82 23.58
C ASP A 95 -15.43 14.42 24.92
N SER A 96 -14.57 14.38 25.94
CA SER A 96 -14.97 14.17 27.33
C SER A 96 -15.45 15.50 27.86
N THR A 97 -16.70 15.86 27.56
CA THR A 97 -17.42 16.87 28.35
C THR A 97 -17.77 16.22 29.70
N PRO A 98 -17.28 16.72 30.85
CA PRO A 98 -17.78 16.25 32.13
C PRO A 98 -19.18 16.84 32.33
N ALA A 99 -20.17 15.96 32.52
CA ALA A 99 -21.49 16.36 32.99
C ALA A 99 -21.45 16.51 34.52
N GLY A 100 -21.79 17.71 35.00
CA GLY A 100 -22.45 17.94 36.29
C GLY A 100 -21.57 17.82 37.53
#